data_AF-A0A7C2SD59-F1
#
_entry.id   AF-A0A7C2SD59-F1
#
_cell.length_a   1.000
_cell.length_b   1.000
_cell.length_c   1.000
_cell.angle_alpha   90.00
_cell.angle_beta   90.00
_cell.angle_gamma   90.00
#
_symmetry.space_group_name_H-M   'P 1'
#
loop_
_entity.id
_entity.type
_entity.pdbx_description
1 polymer ?
#
loop_
_entity_poly.entity_id
_entity_poly.type
_entity_poly.pdbx_seq_one_letter_code
_entity_poly.pdbx_strand_id
1 'polypeptide(L)'
;ACDALAGIGHPERFFSMLRDLGLSVTTHDFAEDHHVFTAEELQSFNSRPLLMTAKDAVKCQPLALAHQWSNHWVVPVEAELDDGFETFTFSKLEALRNGQTTA
;
A
#
# COMPACT_ATOMS: atom_id res chain seq x y z
N ALA A 1 -11.31 -1.38 16.35
CA ALA A 1 -10.44 -0.29 15.86
C ALA A 1 -9.07 -0.86 15.55
N CYS A 2 -8.40 -0.37 14.51
CA CYS A 2 -7.09 -0.84 14.04
C CYS A 2 -6.20 0.34 13.66
N ASP A 3 -4.89 0.12 13.65
CA ASP A 3 -3.95 1.01 12.98
C ASP A 3 -3.88 0.66 11.50
N ALA A 4 -3.72 1.66 10.64
CA ALA A 4 -3.39 1.46 9.24
C ALA A 4 -2.18 2.27 8.84
N LEU A 5 -1.25 1.62 8.14
CA LEU A 5 0.02 2.17 7.71
C LEU A 5 0.08 2.15 6.19
N ALA A 6 0.40 3.30 5.59
CA ALA A 6 0.58 3.40 4.14
C ALA A 6 1.68 4.40 3.78
N GLY A 7 2.72 3.90 3.10
CA GLY A 7 3.78 4.68 2.48
C GLY A 7 3.67 4.63 0.95
N ILE A 8 2.59 5.15 0.38
CA ILE A 8 2.36 5.20 -1.07
C ILE A 8 1.96 6.61 -1.50
N GLY A 9 2.06 6.95 -2.79
CA GLY A 9 1.84 8.31 -3.30
C GLY A 9 0.47 8.94 -2.96
N HIS A 10 -0.58 8.14 -2.74
CA HIS A 10 -1.90 8.59 -2.27
C HIS A 10 -2.45 7.67 -1.15
N PRO A 11 -1.98 7.82 0.09
CA PRO A 11 -2.30 6.88 1.18
C PRO A 11 -3.79 6.93 1.58
N GLU A 12 -4.45 8.07 1.38
CA GLU A 12 -5.87 8.25 1.70
C GLU A 12 -6.80 7.28 0.95
N ARG A 13 -6.42 6.83 -0.25
CA ARG A 13 -7.19 5.79 -0.98
C ARG A 13 -7.26 4.49 -0.20
N PHE A 14 -6.13 4.08 0.39
CA PHE A 14 -6.05 2.89 1.22
C PHE A 14 -6.89 3.03 2.49
N PHE A 15 -6.76 4.15 3.20
CA PHE A 15 -7.52 4.39 4.44
C PHE A 15 -9.02 4.53 4.20
N SER A 16 -9.43 5.14 3.09
CA SER A 16 -10.83 5.23 2.69
C SER A 16 -11.40 3.86 2.38
N MET A 17 -10.71 3.03 1.60
CA MET A 17 -11.11 1.65 1.34
C MET A 17 -11.33 0.87 2.65
N LEU A 18 -10.44 0.99 3.64
CA LEU A 18 -10.61 0.31 4.93
C LEU A 18 -11.84 0.81 5.70
N ARG A 19 -12.10 2.13 5.68
CA ARG A 19 -13.30 2.72 6.31
C ARG A 19 -14.58 2.30 5.59
N ASP A 20 -14.56 2.22 4.27
CA ASP A 20 -15.71 1.79 3.45
C ASP A 20 -16.05 0.32 3.70
N LEU A 21 -15.07 -0.51 4.09
CA LEU A 21 -15.26 -1.87 4.59
C LEU A 21 -15.80 -1.94 6.04
N GLY A 22 -16.08 -0.79 6.67
CA GLY A 22 -16.65 -0.69 8.02
C GLY A 22 -15.63 -0.69 9.15
N LEU A 23 -14.33 -0.52 8.86
CA LEU A 23 -13.30 -0.49 9.89
C LEU A 23 -13.14 0.90 10.51
N SER A 24 -12.96 0.93 11.84
CA SER A 24 -12.51 2.13 12.56
C SER A 24 -10.98 2.19 12.52
N VAL A 25 -10.44 3.08 11.69
CA VAL A 25 -9.01 3.14 11.36
C VAL A 25 -8.34 4.36 12.00
N THR A 26 -7.21 4.15 12.67
CA THR A 26 -6.23 5.20 12.99
C THR A 26 -5.15 5.19 11.91
N THR A 27 -5.02 6.29 11.17
CA THR A 27 -4.17 6.39 9.98
C THR A 27 -2.76 6.83 10.33
N HIS A 28 -1.77 6.17 9.75
CA HIS A 28 -0.34 6.52 9.86
C HIS A 28 0.24 6.63 8.46
N ASP A 29 0.46 7.85 7.99
CA ASP A 29 1.05 8.14 6.70
C ASP A 29 2.57 8.29 6.82
N PHE A 30 3.30 7.46 6.07
CA PHE A 30 4.74 7.59 5.94
C PHE A 30 5.00 8.15 4.55
N ALA A 31 4.93 9.48 4.43
CA ALA A 31 4.99 10.19 3.16
C ALA A 31 6.25 9.88 2.33
N GLU A 32 7.33 9.43 2.96
CA GLU A 32 8.54 8.99 2.29
C GLU A 32 8.48 7.51 1.96
N ASP A 33 8.44 7.17 0.67
CA ASP A 33 8.32 5.77 0.28
C ASP A 33 9.59 4.91 0.35
N HIS A 34 10.66 5.51 0.89
CA HIS A 34 11.86 4.85 1.39
C HIS A 34 11.98 4.83 2.92
N HIS A 35 10.95 5.22 3.66
CA HIS A 35 10.99 5.19 5.12
C HIS A 35 11.43 3.80 5.62
N VAL A 36 12.44 3.80 6.49
CA VAL A 36 13.04 2.62 7.10
C VAL A 36 12.44 2.48 8.48
N PHE A 37 11.56 1.50 8.66
CA PHE A 37 10.93 1.25 9.95
C PHE A 37 11.95 0.75 10.97
N THR A 38 11.85 1.26 12.20
CA THR A 38 12.59 0.74 13.36
C THR A 38 11.72 -0.22 14.19
N ALA A 39 12.36 -1.04 15.02
CA ALA A 39 11.63 -1.95 15.90
C ALA A 39 10.80 -1.18 16.93
N GLU A 40 11.35 -0.09 17.47
CA GLU A 40 10.71 0.76 18.46
C GLU A 40 9.44 1.43 17.91
N GLU A 41 9.48 1.92 16.66
CA GLU A 41 8.32 2.49 16.00
C GLU A 41 7.22 1.44 15.81
N LEU A 42 7.57 0.27 15.26
CA LEU A 42 6.59 -0.78 14.99
C LEU A 42 6.02 -1.40 16.28
N GLN A 43 6.81 -1.44 17.35
CA GLN A 43 6.36 -1.91 18.66
C GLN A 43 5.20 -1.07 19.21
N SER A 44 5.12 0.22 18.87
CA SER A 44 4.01 1.09 19.28
C SER A 44 2.65 0.63 18.74
N PHE A 45 2.64 -0.11 17.62
CA PHE A 45 1.44 -0.65 16.99
C PHE A 45 1.01 -2.02 17.54
N ASN A 46 1.71 -2.59 18.54
CA ASN A 46 1.40 -3.94 19.05
C ASN A 46 0.12 -4.06 19.88
N SER A 47 -0.53 -2.94 20.21
CA SER A 47 -1.75 -2.95 21.03
C SER A 47 -3.02 -3.32 20.26
N ARG A 48 -3.01 -3.20 18.93
CA ARG A 48 -4.16 -3.45 18.05
C ARG A 48 -3.69 -3.97 16.70
N PRO A 49 -4.58 -4.50 15.84
CA PRO A 49 -4.17 -4.93 14.51
C PRO A 49 -3.58 -3.75 13.71
N LEU A 50 -2.41 -3.98 13.11
CA LEU A 50 -1.77 -3.06 12.18
C LEU A 50 -2.00 -3.56 10.75
N LEU A 51 -2.79 -2.83 9.97
CA LEU A 51 -3.06 -3.12 8.57
C LEU A 51 -2.12 -2.29 7.69
N MET A 52 -1.50 -2.89 6.68
CA MET A 52 -0.57 -2.17 5.80
C MET A 52 -0.68 -2.60 4.34
N THR A 53 -0.15 -1.75 3.46
CA THR A 53 -0.02 -2.09 2.05
C THR A 53 1.03 -3.18 1.85
N ALA A 54 0.97 -3.90 0.72
CA ALA A 54 1.97 -4.91 0.38
C ALA A 54 3.40 -4.33 0.33
N LYS A 55 3.56 -3.07 -0.10
CA LYS A 55 4.88 -2.43 -0.15
C LYS A 55 5.47 -2.23 1.24
N ASP A 56 4.66 -1.73 2.16
CA ASP A 56 5.13 -1.48 3.53
C ASP A 56 5.36 -2.78 4.30
N ALA A 57 4.56 -3.81 4.02
CA ALA A 57 4.73 -5.14 4.60
C ALA A 57 6.11 -5.75 4.32
N VAL A 58 6.64 -5.58 3.11
CA VAL A 58 7.98 -6.06 2.75
C VAL A 58 9.05 -5.43 3.66
N LYS A 59 8.86 -4.18 4.09
CA LYS A 59 9.79 -3.48 4.98
C LYS A 59 9.63 -3.91 6.44
N CYS A 60 8.39 -4.12 6.90
CA CYS A 60 8.09 -4.47 8.29
C CYS A 60 8.29 -5.95 8.62
N GLN A 61 8.17 -6.84 7.63
CA GLN A 61 8.18 -8.30 7.83
C GLN A 61 9.44 -8.81 8.57
N PRO A 62 10.67 -8.39 8.24
CA PRO A 62 11.86 -8.86 8.96
C PRO A 62 11.82 -8.53 10.46
N LEU A 63 11.34 -7.34 10.81
CA LEU A 63 11.19 -6.89 12.20
C LEU A 63 10.07 -7.66 12.90
N ALA A 64 8.91 -7.81 12.25
CA ALA A 64 7.80 -8.59 12.81
C ALA A 64 8.19 -10.03 13.10
N LEU A 65 8.98 -10.67 12.23
CA LEU A 65 9.49 -12.03 12.45
C LEU A 65 10.53 -12.08 13.58
N ALA A 66 11.49 -11.15 13.58
CA ALA A 66 12.53 -11.10 14.61
C ALA A 66 11.94 -10.90 16.02
N HIS A 67 10.87 -10.11 16.13
CA HIS A 67 10.20 -9.79 17.39
C HIS A 67 8.92 -10.60 17.66
N GLN A 68 8.59 -11.55 16.78
CA GLN A 68 7.45 -12.48 16.92
C GLN A 68 6.08 -11.77 17.06
N TRP A 69 5.89 -10.67 16.33
CA TRP A 69 4.61 -9.97 16.30
C TRP A 69 3.61 -10.68 15.38
N SER A 70 2.38 -10.86 15.88
CA SER A 70 1.31 -11.59 15.19
C SER A 70 0.12 -10.71 14.78
N ASN A 71 0.16 -9.43 15.13
CA ASN A 71 -0.90 -8.44 14.87
C ASN A 71 -0.64 -7.59 13.61
N HIS A 72 0.39 -7.91 12.83
CA HIS A 72 0.78 -7.20 11.61
C HIS A 72 0.20 -7.91 10.39
N TRP A 73 -0.62 -7.20 9.61
CA TRP A 73 -1.38 -7.77 8.50
C TRP A 73 -1.21 -6.98 7.22
N VAL A 74 -1.10 -7.70 6.12
CA VAL A 74 -1.12 -7.12 4.77
C VAL A 74 -2.53 -7.14 4.25
N VAL A 75 -2.98 -6.01 3.70
CA VAL A 75 -4.25 -5.95 2.96
C VAL A 75 -3.91 -6.01 1.47
N PRO A 76 -4.15 -7.14 0.80
CA PRO A 76 -3.88 -7.27 -0.62
C PRO A 76 -4.83 -6.36 -1.41
N VAL A 77 -4.28 -5.72 -2.44
CA VAL A 77 -5.05 -4.95 -3.42
C VAL A 77 -4.71 -5.49 -4.78
N GLU A 78 -5.72 -5.93 -5.51
CA GLU A 78 -5.59 -6.48 -6.86
C GLU A 78 -6.21 -5.52 -7.86
N ALA A 79 -5.58 -5.38 -9.02
CA ALA A 79 -6.11 -4.61 -10.12
C ALA A 79 -6.89 -5.54 -11.05
N GLU A 80 -8.17 -5.24 -11.27
CA GLU A 80 -8.95 -5.84 -12.35
C GLU A 80 -8.79 -4.99 -13.60
N LEU A 81 -8.36 -5.60 -14.69
CA LEU A 81 -8.13 -4.94 -15.96
C LEU A 81 -9.28 -5.27 -16.91
N ASP A 82 -9.84 -4.24 -17.53
CA ASP A 82 -10.85 -4.42 -18.58
C ASP A 82 -10.24 -5.07 -19.83
N ASP A 83 -11.06 -5.80 -20.60
CA ASP A 83 -10.64 -6.50 -21.84
C ASP A 83 -9.92 -5.59 -22.86
N GLY A 84 -10.24 -4.29 -22.85
CA GLY A 84 -9.64 -3.29 -23.75
C GLY A 84 -8.30 -2.70 -23.27
N PHE A 85 -7.90 -2.95 -22.01
CA PHE A 85 -6.72 -2.31 -21.40
C PHE A 85 -5.43 -2.60 -22.16
N GLU A 86 -5.24 -3.85 -22.60
CA GLU A 86 -4.06 -4.27 -23.32
C GLU A 86 -3.95 -3.52 -24.66
N THR A 87 -5.01 -3.56 -25.46
CA THR A 87 -5.05 -2.89 -26.77
C THR A 87 -4.83 -1.38 -26.64
N PHE A 88 -5.49 -0.75 -25.66
CA PHE A 88 -5.32 0.67 -25.36
C PHE A 88 -3.86 1.01 -25.01
N THR A 89 -3.27 0.24 -24.10
CA THR A 89 -1.90 0.47 -23.60
C THR A 89 -0.87 0.30 -24.71
N PHE A 90 -0.94 -0.79 -25.48
CA PHE A 90 -0.02 -1.01 -26.60
C PHE A 90 -0.14 0.08 -27.66
N SER A 91 -1.36 0.47 -28.04
CA SER A 91 -1.57 1.54 -29.03
C SER A 91 -0.92 2.87 -28.59
N LYS A 92 -1.01 3.22 -27.31
CA LYS A 92 -0.37 4.43 -26.76
C LYS A 92 1.15 4.32 -26.75
N LEU A 93 1.70 3.17 -26.34
CA LEU A 93 3.15 2.96 -26.34
C LEU A 93 3.73 3.01 -27.76
N GLU A 94 3.04 2.45 -28.75
CA GLU A 94 3.46 2.52 -30.15
C GLU A 94 3.39 3.94 -30.72
N ALA A 95 2.34 4.69 -30.40
CA ALA A 95 2.24 6.10 -30.80
C ALA A 95 3.41 6.93 -30.24
N LEU A 96 3.78 6.72 -28.97
CA LEU A 96 4.93 7.38 -28.34
C LEU A 96 6.26 6.96 -28.96
N ARG A 97 6.44 5.67 -29.29
CA ARG A 97 7.63 5.15 -29.99
C ARG A 97 7.78 5.77 -31.38
N ASN A 98 6.67 6.05 -32.05
CA ASN A 98 6.65 6.60 -33.40
C ASN A 98 6.67 8.15 -33.43
N GLY A 99 6.94 8.80 -32.29
CA GLY A 99 7.06 10.26 -32.19
C GLY A 99 5.74 11.03 -32.33
N GLN A 100 4.59 10.35 -32.22
CA GLN A 100 3.30 11.03 -32.17
C GLN A 100 3.06 11.56 -30.75
N THR A 101 3.05 12.88 -30.60
CA THR A 101 2.64 13.54 -29.36
C THR A 101 1.18 13.23 -29.08
N THR A 102 0.89 12.49 -28.01
CA THR A 102 -0.48 12.31 -27.52
C THR A 102 -1.02 13.67 -27.07
N ALA A 103 -2.17 14.06 -27.63
CA ALA A 103 -2.91 15.29 -27.30
C ALA A 103 -3.35 15.35 -25.83
#